data_AF-A0A935Y4H3-F1
#
_entry.id   AF-A0A935Y4H3-F1
#
_cell.length_a   1.000
_cell.length_b   1.000
_cell.length_c   1.000
_cell.angle_alpha   90.00
_cell.angle_beta   90.00
_cell.angle_gamma   90.00
#
_symmetry.space_group_name_H-M   'P 1'
#
loop_
_entity.id
_entity.type
_entity.pdbx_description
1 polymer ?
#
loop_
_entity_poly.entity_id
_entity_poly.type
_entity_poly.pdbx_seq_one_letter_code
_entity_poly.pdbx_strand_id
1 'polypeptide(L)'
;MMKNIISFILIIAVHLCNSLLAQSHFTPKDSLRGSLNPNRMYDVQFYDLHVSFDMLEKKIEGYNDIHFSCPMDLSGIQVDLFDQMNVSKISMGKDNLNFSRSNNTIYIPHSFKKSEKYTVRIYYDGSPIEAKNPPWDGGFSWKRDEKTDSGLPFHVKELVQVYGGQIRIICQTNRIVCIYI
;
A
#
# COMPACT_ATOMS: atom_id res chain seq x y z
N MET A 1 -48.86 -19.40 -23.59
CA MET A 1 -47.74 -18.68 -24.24
C MET A 1 -47.48 -17.29 -23.65
N MET A 2 -48.46 -16.37 -23.58
CA MET A 2 -48.23 -14.98 -23.10
C MET A 2 -47.71 -14.87 -21.65
N LYS A 3 -48.16 -15.73 -20.72
CA LYS A 3 -47.65 -15.74 -19.32
C LYS A 3 -46.15 -16.05 -19.21
N ASN A 4 -45.62 -16.89 -20.10
CA ASN A 4 -44.20 -17.27 -20.09
C ASN A 4 -43.33 -16.13 -20.65
N ILE A 5 -43.86 -15.35 -21.58
CA ILE A 5 -43.18 -14.17 -22.15
C ILE A 5 -43.08 -13.06 -21.09
N ILE A 6 -44.15 -12.79 -20.34
CA ILE A 6 -44.15 -11.79 -19.26
C ILE A 6 -43.17 -12.19 -18.15
N SER A 7 -43.15 -13.46 -17.77
CA SER A 7 -42.21 -13.99 -16.77
C SER A 7 -40.75 -13.82 -17.22
N PHE A 8 -40.46 -14.08 -18.50
CA PHE A 8 -39.11 -13.93 -19.05
C PHE A 8 -38.65 -12.47 -19.11
N ILE A 9 -39.55 -11.55 -19.47
CA ILE A 9 -39.28 -10.09 -19.45
C ILE A 9 -39.01 -9.61 -18.01
N LEU A 10 -39.74 -10.12 -17.02
CA LEU A 10 -39.54 -9.75 -15.62
C LEU A 10 -38.17 -10.20 -15.10
N ILE A 11 -37.73 -11.41 -15.46
CA ILE A 11 -36.42 -11.94 -15.09
C ILE A 11 -35.30 -11.11 -15.74
N ILE A 12 -35.43 -10.74 -17.01
CA ILE A 12 -34.47 -9.87 -17.69
C ILE A 12 -34.39 -8.49 -17.03
N ALA A 13 -35.52 -7.89 -16.66
CA ALA A 13 -35.56 -6.59 -15.98
C ALA A 13 -34.87 -6.62 -14.60
N VAL A 14 -35.00 -7.71 -13.85
CA VAL A 14 -34.31 -7.89 -12.56
C VAL A 14 -32.79 -8.04 -12.75
N HIS A 15 -32.34 -8.78 -13.77
CA HIS A 15 -30.91 -8.90 -14.08
C HIS A 15 -30.28 -7.57 -14.53
N LEU A 16 -31.01 -6.77 -15.31
CA LEU A 16 -30.59 -5.43 -15.71
C LEU A 16 -30.44 -4.49 -14.51
N CYS A 17 -31.37 -4.54 -13.54
CA CYS A 17 -31.32 -3.71 -12.34
C CYS A 17 -30.12 -4.02 -11.43
N ASN A 18 -29.81 -5.30 -11.21
CA ASN A 18 -28.63 -5.72 -10.43
C ASN A 18 -27.30 -5.25 -11.06
N SER A 19 -27.25 -5.14 -12.39
CA SER A 19 -26.05 -4.69 -13.12
C SER A 19 -25.76 -3.19 -12.91
N LEU A 20 -26.80 -2.37 -12.72
CA LEU A 20 -26.68 -0.93 -12.47
C LEU A 20 -26.24 -0.60 -11.04
N LEU A 21 -26.64 -1.41 -10.06
CA LEU A 21 -26.24 -1.25 -8.65
C LEU A 21 -24.83 -1.79 -8.34
N ALA A 22 -24.23 -2.55 -9.28
CA ALA A 22 -22.88 -3.09 -9.14
C ALA A 22 -21.76 -2.10 -9.50
N GLN A 23 -22.08 -0.83 -9.78
CA GLN A 23 -21.04 0.19 -9.98
C GLN A 23 -20.34 0.45 -8.64
N SER A 24 -19.10 -0.02 -8.53
CA SER A 24 -18.24 0.23 -7.38
C SER A 24 -18.07 1.74 -7.18
N HIS A 25 -18.49 2.25 -6.03
CA HIS A 25 -18.20 3.62 -5.62
C HIS A 25 -16.69 3.76 -5.38
N PHE A 26 -15.94 4.17 -6.41
CA PHE A 26 -14.55 4.56 -6.25
C PHE A 26 -14.52 5.86 -5.44
N THR A 27 -13.83 5.84 -4.29
CA THR A 27 -13.61 7.07 -3.55
C THR A 27 -12.51 7.89 -4.23
N PRO A 28 -12.44 9.21 -4.04
CA PRO A 28 -11.30 10.01 -4.51
C PRO A 28 -9.95 9.50 -3.97
N LYS A 29 -9.95 8.81 -2.81
CA LYS A 29 -8.76 8.13 -2.25
C LYS A 29 -8.31 6.94 -3.12
N ASP A 30 -9.22 6.33 -3.89
CA ASP A 30 -8.94 5.22 -4.80
C ASP A 30 -8.46 5.72 -6.17
N SER A 31 -8.80 6.94 -6.59
CA SER A 31 -8.41 7.48 -7.91
C SER A 31 -6.91 7.84 -8.02
N LEU A 32 -6.28 8.20 -6.90
CA LEU A 32 -4.84 8.55 -6.86
C LEU A 32 -3.93 7.32 -6.71
N ARG A 33 -4.50 6.20 -6.27
CA ARG A 33 -3.86 4.89 -6.22
C ARG A 33 -4.12 4.21 -7.57
N GLY A 34 -3.10 3.72 -8.25
CA GLY A 34 -3.28 3.02 -9.54
C GLY A 34 -3.10 3.86 -10.78
N SER A 35 -3.35 5.17 -10.74
CA SER A 35 -3.22 6.02 -11.94
C SER A 35 -1.76 6.30 -12.29
N LEU A 36 -1.38 6.04 -13.55
CA LEU A 36 -0.09 6.52 -14.10
C LEU A 36 -0.14 8.05 -14.14
N ASN A 37 0.77 8.70 -13.42
CA ASN A 37 0.96 10.14 -13.46
C ASN A 37 2.47 10.45 -13.54
N PRO A 38 2.88 11.67 -13.93
CA PRO A 38 4.29 12.01 -14.11
C PRO A 38 5.17 11.70 -12.90
N ASN A 39 4.64 11.90 -11.69
CA ASN A 39 5.36 11.66 -10.43
C ASN A 39 5.52 10.16 -10.10
N ARG A 40 4.88 9.26 -10.86
CA ARG A 40 5.05 7.80 -10.77
C ARG A 40 5.84 7.23 -11.95
N MET A 41 6.40 8.07 -12.81
CA MET A 41 7.18 7.64 -13.97
C MET A 41 8.66 7.41 -13.61
N TYR A 42 8.91 6.66 -12.54
CA TYR A 42 10.23 6.16 -12.16
C TYR A 42 10.20 4.63 -12.05
N ASP A 43 11.31 3.98 -12.34
CA ASP A 43 11.45 2.53 -12.32
C ASP A 43 12.16 2.07 -11.05
N VAL A 44 11.42 1.47 -10.14
CA VAL A 44 11.97 0.91 -8.89
C VAL A 44 12.74 -0.36 -9.19
N GLN A 45 13.96 -0.42 -8.68
CA GLN A 45 14.87 -1.55 -8.77
C GLN A 45 14.67 -2.49 -7.59
N PHE A 46 14.71 -1.96 -6.36
CA PHE A 46 14.45 -2.70 -5.13
C PHE A 46 14.16 -1.77 -3.95
N TYR A 47 13.71 -2.36 -2.84
CA TYR A 47 13.47 -1.70 -1.57
C TYR A 47 14.38 -2.31 -0.49
N ASP A 48 14.98 -1.49 0.36
CA ASP A 48 15.67 -1.93 1.58
C ASP A 48 14.82 -1.55 2.79
N LEU A 49 14.04 -2.52 3.30
CA LEU A 49 13.07 -2.31 4.36
C LEU A 49 13.69 -2.59 5.73
N HIS A 50 13.70 -1.58 6.58
CA HIS A 50 14.03 -1.68 7.99
C HIS A 50 12.79 -1.44 8.83
N VAL A 51 12.41 -2.44 9.62
CA VAL A 51 11.23 -2.38 10.48
C VAL A 51 11.56 -2.87 11.89
N SER A 52 11.14 -2.10 12.88
CA SER A 52 11.08 -2.44 14.29
C SER A 52 9.62 -2.57 14.71
N PHE A 53 9.35 -3.49 15.62
CA PHE A 53 8.01 -3.82 16.09
C PHE A 53 7.88 -3.51 17.58
N ASP A 54 6.90 -2.69 17.93
CA ASP A 54 6.39 -2.59 19.30
C ASP A 54 5.13 -3.45 19.41
N MET A 55 5.30 -4.61 20.04
CA MET A 55 4.23 -5.59 20.22
C MET A 55 3.19 -5.18 21.27
N LEU A 56 3.58 -4.35 22.23
CA LEU A 56 2.69 -3.87 23.29
C LEU A 56 1.73 -2.82 22.71
N GLU A 57 2.28 -1.90 21.93
CA GLU A 57 1.56 -0.79 21.34
C GLU A 57 0.99 -1.10 19.95
N LYS A 58 1.28 -2.29 19.40
CA LYS A 58 0.94 -2.67 18.01
C LYS A 58 1.41 -1.61 17.01
N LYS A 59 2.64 -1.14 17.17
CA LYS A 59 3.26 -0.11 16.32
C LYS A 59 4.43 -0.69 15.56
N ILE A 60 4.72 -0.09 14.42
CA ILE A 60 5.94 -0.31 13.66
C ILE A 60 6.64 1.01 13.44
N GLU A 61 7.97 0.97 13.38
CA GLU A 61 8.79 2.11 13.01
C GLU A 61 10.01 1.66 12.22
N GLY A 62 10.64 2.57 11.49
CA GLY A 62 11.87 2.29 10.78
C GLY A 62 12.00 3.16 9.54
N TYR A 63 12.58 2.58 8.49
CA TYR A 63 12.72 3.28 7.21
C TYR A 63 12.71 2.32 6.04
N ASN A 64 12.43 2.86 4.86
CA ASN A 64 12.54 2.14 3.60
C ASN A 64 13.46 2.93 2.65
N ASP A 65 14.51 2.30 2.13
CA ASP A 65 15.26 2.85 1.01
C ASP A 65 14.66 2.39 -0.31
N ILE A 66 14.19 3.35 -1.10
CA ILE A 66 13.66 3.10 -2.44
C ILE A 66 14.80 3.32 -3.43
N HIS A 67 15.27 2.25 -4.05
CA HIS A 67 16.25 2.31 -5.13
C HIS A 67 15.53 2.34 -6.46
N PHE A 68 15.76 3.38 -7.27
CA PHE A 68 15.05 3.54 -8.54
C PHE A 68 15.91 4.24 -9.60
N SER A 69 15.44 4.19 -10.84
CA SER A 69 15.98 4.94 -11.98
C SER A 69 14.89 5.72 -12.70
N CYS A 70 15.25 6.83 -13.32
CA CYS A 70 14.29 7.69 -14.00
C CYS A 70 14.35 7.50 -15.53
N PRO A 71 13.27 7.07 -16.20
CA PRO A 71 13.23 6.98 -17.67
C PRO A 71 13.20 8.35 -18.37
N MET A 72 12.92 9.43 -17.62
CA MET A 72 12.88 10.82 -18.08
C MET A 72 13.22 11.77 -16.91
N ASP A 73 13.44 13.05 -17.20
CA ASP A 73 13.58 14.07 -16.16
C ASP A 73 12.24 14.21 -15.40
N LEU A 74 12.31 14.21 -14.07
CA LEU A 74 11.17 14.38 -13.17
C LEU A 74 11.39 15.56 -12.24
N SER A 75 10.31 16.26 -11.90
CA SER A 75 10.29 17.34 -10.90
C SER A 75 9.88 16.87 -9.50
N GLY A 76 9.56 15.59 -9.35
CA GLY A 76 9.27 14.95 -8.09
C GLY A 76 8.83 13.52 -8.27
N ILE A 77 8.69 12.81 -7.15
CA ILE A 77 8.14 11.46 -7.11
C ILE A 77 6.95 11.38 -6.16
N GLN A 78 6.09 10.41 -6.42
CA GLN A 78 4.95 10.06 -5.59
C GLN A 78 5.16 8.68 -4.99
N VAL A 79 4.90 8.57 -3.68
CA VAL A 79 5.00 7.33 -2.91
C VAL A 79 3.70 7.14 -2.12
N ASP A 80 3.12 5.94 -2.11
CA ASP A 80 1.93 5.69 -1.29
C ASP A 80 2.30 5.08 0.05
N LEU A 81 1.68 5.57 1.11
CA LEU A 81 1.76 5.08 2.49
C LEU A 81 0.40 5.30 3.14
N PHE A 82 -0.12 4.31 3.88
CA PHE A 82 -1.42 4.43 4.56
C PHE A 82 -1.48 5.67 5.46
N ASP A 83 -2.60 6.40 5.42
CA ASP A 83 -2.85 7.66 6.15
C ASP A 83 -2.61 7.59 7.66
N GLN A 84 -2.81 6.43 8.29
CA GLN A 84 -2.49 6.17 9.71
C GLN A 84 -0.97 6.10 10.02
N MET A 85 -0.14 5.85 9.02
CA MET A 85 1.31 5.80 9.18
C MET A 85 1.87 7.21 9.02
N ASN A 86 2.79 7.59 9.88
CA ASN A 86 3.50 8.86 9.86
C ASN A 86 4.78 8.79 9.02
N VAL A 87 5.21 9.94 8.48
CA VAL A 87 6.54 10.12 7.87
C VAL A 87 7.24 11.23 8.62
N SER A 88 8.31 10.89 9.31
CA SER A 88 9.08 11.86 10.09
C SER A 88 10.15 12.55 9.25
N LYS A 89 10.71 11.86 8.25
CA LYS A 89 11.81 12.37 7.43
C LYS A 89 11.90 11.65 6.09
N ILE A 90 12.31 12.38 5.07
CA ILE A 90 12.74 11.83 3.78
C ILE A 90 14.13 12.37 3.47
N SER A 91 15.04 11.50 3.04
CA SER A 91 16.42 11.90 2.73
C SER A 91 16.97 11.19 1.49
N MET A 92 17.89 11.85 0.81
CA MET A 92 18.69 11.28 -0.27
C MET A 92 20.17 11.48 0.06
N GLY A 93 20.87 10.39 0.39
CA GLY A 93 22.21 10.49 0.96
C GLY A 93 22.22 11.27 2.28
N LYS A 94 22.92 12.40 2.32
CA LYS A 94 23.00 13.28 3.51
C LYS A 94 21.96 14.41 3.49
N ASP A 95 21.26 14.61 2.37
CA ASP A 95 20.36 15.73 2.18
C ASP A 95 18.94 15.36 2.59
N ASN A 96 18.29 16.24 3.33
CA ASN A 96 16.87 16.11 3.65
C ASN A 96 16.03 16.63 2.48
N LEU A 97 15.01 15.88 2.09
CA LEU A 97 14.07 16.27 1.04
C LEU A 97 12.79 16.82 1.65
N ASN A 98 12.26 17.87 1.04
CA ASN A 98 10.91 18.34 1.33
C ASN A 98 9.89 17.33 0.82
N PHE A 99 8.77 17.23 1.52
CA PHE A 99 7.64 16.44 1.08
C PHE A 99 6.32 17.05 1.54
N SER A 100 5.25 16.70 0.85
CA SER A 100 3.88 17.00 1.26
C SER A 100 3.05 15.73 1.25
N ARG A 101 1.94 15.72 1.98
CA ARG A 101 1.07 14.56 2.09
C ARG A 101 -0.37 14.92 1.74
N SER A 102 -1.00 14.05 0.96
CA SER A 102 -2.44 14.07 0.71
C SER A 102 -2.99 12.64 0.88
N ASN A 103 -3.71 12.40 1.98
CA ASN A 103 -4.24 11.08 2.34
C ASN A 103 -3.13 10.00 2.35
N ASN A 104 -3.28 9.00 1.48
CA ASN A 104 -2.38 7.86 1.35
C ASN A 104 -1.16 8.15 0.46
N THR A 105 -0.96 9.40 0.06
CA THR A 105 0.02 9.77 -0.95
C THR A 105 0.98 10.80 -0.39
N ILE A 106 2.28 10.51 -0.55
CA ILE A 106 3.39 11.40 -0.23
C ILE A 106 3.98 11.89 -1.54
N TYR A 107 4.13 13.21 -1.66
CA TYR A 107 4.76 13.86 -2.79
C TYR A 107 6.11 14.43 -2.38
N ILE A 108 7.16 14.10 -3.14
CA ILE A 108 8.54 14.45 -2.87
C ILE A 108 9.04 15.30 -4.04
N PRO A 109 8.89 16.64 -4.00
CA PRO A 109 9.39 17.53 -5.05
C PRO A 109 10.93 17.53 -5.03
N HIS A 110 11.53 17.05 -6.12
CA HIS A 110 12.97 17.06 -6.32
C HIS A 110 13.29 16.85 -7.81
N SER A 111 14.39 17.43 -8.30
CA SER A 111 14.80 17.24 -9.69
C SER A 111 15.54 15.92 -9.85
N PHE A 112 14.92 14.95 -10.52
CA PHE A 112 15.55 13.70 -10.88
C PHE A 112 15.85 13.69 -12.39
N LYS A 113 17.05 13.25 -12.76
CA LYS A 113 17.54 13.25 -14.14
C LYS A 113 17.32 11.91 -14.81
N LYS A 114 17.03 11.97 -16.11
CA LYS A 114 16.89 10.79 -16.96
C LYS A 114 18.14 9.90 -16.88
N SER A 115 17.90 8.60 -16.84
CA SER A 115 18.90 7.53 -16.81
C SER A 115 19.83 7.52 -15.61
N GLU A 116 19.58 8.36 -14.60
CA GLU A 116 20.28 8.30 -13.31
C GLU A 116 19.58 7.33 -12.34
N LYS A 117 20.35 6.89 -11.34
CA LYS A 117 19.88 6.04 -10.25
C LYS A 117 19.86 6.84 -8.95
N TYR A 118 18.81 6.66 -8.17
CA TYR A 118 18.58 7.35 -6.92
C TYR A 118 18.21 6.37 -5.82
N THR A 119 18.57 6.76 -4.60
CA THR A 119 18.10 6.10 -3.37
C THR A 119 17.45 7.16 -2.49
N VAL A 120 16.15 7.00 -2.26
CA VAL A 120 15.39 7.85 -1.34
C VAL A 120 15.01 7.04 -0.12
N ARG A 121 15.46 7.49 1.06
CA ARG A 121 15.10 6.92 2.35
C ARG A 121 13.85 7.60 2.90
N ILE A 122 12.85 6.83 3.26
CA ILE A 122 11.63 7.31 3.91
C ILE A 122 11.55 6.72 5.31
N TYR A 123 11.62 7.57 6.33
CA TYR A 123 11.46 7.18 7.73
C TYR A 123 9.98 7.21 8.08
N TYR A 124 9.48 6.12 8.64
CA TYR A 124 8.07 5.95 8.96
C TYR A 124 7.87 5.38 10.36
N ASP A 125 6.70 5.66 10.92
CA ASP A 125 6.24 5.11 12.20
C ASP A 125 4.71 5.06 12.23
N GLY A 126 4.12 4.27 13.12
CA GLY A 126 2.68 4.28 13.37
C GLY A 126 2.09 2.89 13.58
N SER A 127 0.77 2.84 13.68
CA SER A 127 0.02 1.59 13.83
C SER A 127 -0.55 1.17 12.49
N PRO A 128 -0.15 0.02 11.92
CA PRO A 128 -0.74 -0.46 10.68
C PRO A 128 -2.19 -0.94 10.89
N ILE A 129 -2.97 -1.02 9.81
CA ILE A 129 -4.33 -1.57 9.84
C ILE A 129 -4.20 -3.03 10.25
N GLU A 130 -4.92 -3.41 11.30
CA GLU A 130 -5.06 -4.81 11.71
C GLU A 130 -6.04 -5.51 10.75
N ALA A 131 -5.58 -6.56 10.09
CA ALA A 131 -6.42 -7.37 9.21
C ALA A 131 -7.51 -8.08 10.03
N LYS A 132 -8.78 -7.77 9.74
CA LYS A 132 -9.92 -8.50 10.33
C LYS A 132 -10.05 -9.89 9.72
N ASN A 133 -9.99 -9.99 8.38
CA ASN A 133 -9.96 -11.24 7.64
C ASN A 133 -8.70 -11.29 6.76
N PRO A 134 -7.53 -11.64 7.33
CA PRO A 134 -6.34 -11.91 6.52
C PRO A 134 -6.64 -13.04 5.51
N PRO A 135 -6.09 -12.98 4.27
CA PRO A 135 -5.06 -12.05 3.81
C PRO A 135 -5.57 -10.73 3.17
N TRP A 136 -6.87 -10.60 2.89
CA TRP A 136 -7.42 -9.55 2.01
C TRP A 136 -7.58 -8.18 2.69
N ASP A 137 -7.72 -8.17 4.02
CA ASP A 137 -7.98 -6.97 4.83
C ASP A 137 -6.70 -6.22 5.28
N GLY A 138 -5.52 -6.65 4.82
CA GLY A 138 -4.27 -5.90 4.91
C GLY A 138 -3.32 -6.26 6.06
N GLY A 139 -2.11 -6.69 5.69
CA GLY A 139 -0.85 -6.33 6.34
C GLY A 139 -0.44 -7.03 7.63
N PHE A 140 -1.20 -6.89 8.72
CA PHE A 140 -0.72 -7.28 10.07
C PHE A 140 -1.83 -7.95 10.90
N SER A 141 -1.48 -9.06 11.56
CA SER A 141 -2.30 -9.69 12.60
C SER A 141 -1.48 -9.81 13.88
N TRP A 142 -1.98 -9.23 14.97
CA TRP A 142 -1.30 -9.25 16.26
C TRP A 142 -1.89 -10.37 17.11
N LYS A 143 -1.13 -11.43 17.37
CA LYS A 143 -1.56 -12.52 18.24
C LYS A 143 -0.70 -12.58 19.49
N ARG A 144 -1.36 -12.64 20.64
CA ARG A 144 -0.75 -12.99 21.91
C ARG A 144 -0.84 -14.51 22.05
N ASP A 145 0.28 -15.19 22.19
CA ASP A 145 0.25 -16.61 22.50
C ASP A 145 -0.11 -16.78 23.98
N GLU A 146 -1.18 -17.52 24.27
CA GLU A 146 -1.62 -17.81 25.65
C GLU A 146 -0.74 -18.90 26.31
N LYS A 147 0.19 -19.51 25.56
CA LYS A 147 1.14 -20.52 26.04
C LYS A 147 2.45 -20.46 25.26
N THR A 148 3.47 -19.86 25.84
CA THR A 148 4.87 -20.16 25.51
C THR A 148 5.70 -20.19 26.79
N ASP A 149 6.27 -21.37 27.08
CA ASP A 149 7.24 -21.64 28.17
C ASP A 149 8.58 -20.88 27.99
N SER A 150 8.63 -19.83 27.16
CA SER A 150 9.84 -19.07 26.82
C SER A 150 9.82 -17.60 27.25
N GLY A 151 8.76 -17.13 27.93
CA GLY A 151 8.75 -15.81 28.59
C GLY A 151 8.71 -14.58 27.67
N LEU A 152 8.48 -14.76 26.36
CA LEU A 152 8.24 -13.63 25.44
C LEU A 152 6.72 -13.41 25.28
N PRO A 153 6.19 -12.19 25.54
CA PRO A 153 4.75 -11.96 25.66
C PRO A 153 3.99 -11.94 24.32
N PHE A 154 4.67 -11.91 23.17
CA PHE A 154 4.02 -11.88 21.85
C PHE A 154 4.88 -12.55 20.77
N HIS A 155 4.21 -13.25 19.85
CA HIS A 155 4.78 -13.65 18.55
C HIS A 155 4.06 -12.85 17.46
N VAL A 156 4.80 -12.20 16.55
CA VAL A 156 4.24 -11.83 15.25
C VAL A 156 4.06 -13.13 14.49
N LYS A 157 2.88 -13.74 14.56
CA LYS A 157 2.55 -14.84 13.66
C LYS A 157 2.21 -14.22 12.32
N GLU A 158 3.19 -14.18 11.44
CA GLU A 158 2.95 -14.03 10.02
C GLU A 158 1.99 -15.14 9.59
N LEU A 159 0.75 -14.77 9.30
CA LEU A 159 -0.18 -15.62 8.57
C LEU A 159 -0.29 -15.03 7.18
N VAL A 160 0.72 -15.27 6.35
CA VAL A 160 0.45 -15.44 4.93
C VAL A 160 0.99 -16.79 4.49
N GLN A 161 0.16 -17.82 4.67
CA GLN A 161 0.34 -19.04 3.90
C GLN A 161 0.18 -18.66 2.42
N VAL A 162 1.31 -18.66 1.72
CA VAL A 162 1.44 -18.31 0.31
C VAL A 162 0.55 -19.24 -0.53
N TYR A 163 -0.55 -18.67 -1.03
CA TYR A 163 -0.56 -18.36 -2.46
C TYR A 163 -0.48 -16.83 -2.60
N GLY A 164 0.74 -16.28 -2.50
CA GLY A 164 1.04 -14.88 -2.86
C GLY A 164 1.18 -13.85 -1.73
N GLY A 165 2.06 -14.09 -0.75
CA GLY A 165 2.46 -13.16 0.34
C GLY A 165 2.67 -11.69 -0.06
N GLN A 166 2.00 -10.74 0.62
CA GLN A 166 2.09 -9.30 0.33
C GLN A 166 1.87 -8.44 1.60
N ILE A 167 2.94 -7.91 2.23
CA ILE A 167 2.86 -6.81 3.22
C ILE A 167 3.01 -5.48 2.48
N ARG A 168 2.07 -4.54 2.68
CA ARG A 168 2.04 -3.25 1.97
C ARG A 168 2.38 -2.11 2.92
N ILE A 169 3.66 -1.77 3.05
CA ILE A 169 4.08 -0.59 3.82
C ILE A 169 4.14 0.62 2.88
N ILE A 170 4.83 0.48 1.75
CA ILE A 170 4.94 1.52 0.72
C ILE A 170 4.63 0.91 -0.66
N CYS A 171 3.79 1.57 -1.47
CA CYS A 171 3.33 1.02 -2.75
C CYS A 171 3.46 2.03 -3.91
N GLN A 172 3.95 1.57 -5.07
CA GLN A 172 3.80 2.25 -6.36
C GLN A 172 2.90 1.42 -7.26
N THR A 173 1.77 1.98 -7.68
CA THR A 173 0.62 1.17 -8.10
C THR A 173 0.55 0.80 -9.59
N ASN A 174 1.68 0.68 -10.31
CA ASN A 174 1.67 0.21 -11.72
C ASN A 174 2.70 -0.87 -12.06
N ARG A 175 3.53 -1.26 -11.09
CA ARG A 175 4.23 -2.54 -11.03
C ARG A 175 4.05 -3.01 -9.60
N ILE A 176 3.12 -3.95 -9.39
CA ILE A 176 2.81 -4.46 -8.06
C ILE A 176 4.08 -5.07 -7.49
N VAL A 177 4.72 -4.39 -6.53
CA VAL A 177 5.54 -5.05 -5.53
C VAL A 177 4.94 -4.68 -4.19
N CYS A 178 4.28 -5.67 -3.63
CA CYS A 178 4.05 -5.70 -2.20
C CYS A 178 5.31 -6.25 -1.56
N ILE A 179 5.67 -5.69 -0.43
CA ILE A 179 6.92 -6.02 0.22
C ILE A 179 6.70 -7.36 0.92
N TYR A 180 7.51 -8.33 0.52
CA TYR A 180 7.66 -9.61 1.20
C TYR A 180 8.45 -9.34 2.47
N ILE A 181 7.83 -9.59 3.62
CA ILE A 181 8.54 -10.17 4.75
C ILE A 181 8.07 -11.62 4.77
#